data_AF-A0A1V9V390-F1
#
_entry.id   AF-A0A1V9V390-F1
#
_cell.length_a   1.000
_cell.length_b   1.000
_cell.length_c   1.000
_cell.angle_alpha   90.00
_cell.angle_beta   90.00
_cell.angle_gamma   90.00
#
_symmetry.space_group_name_H-M   'P 1'
#
loop_
_entity.id
_entity.type
_entity.pdbx_description
1 polymer ?
#
loop_
_entity_poly.entity_id
_entity_poly.type
_entity_poly.pdbx_seq_one_letter_code
_entity_poly.pdbx_strand_id
1 'polypeptide(L)'
;MNATPDSQCACPECTCSVDVQNPIKRNGKLWCSDACADLHPNGTPCPDNNCHCEQSTQVTGRTISDSQLDEAVEETFPASDPISP
;
A
#
# COMPACT_ATOMS: atom_id res chain seq x y z
N MET A 1 -1.57 -30.89 -11.28
CA MET A 1 -1.61 -29.42 -11.43
C MET A 1 -1.37 -28.80 -10.05
N ASN A 2 -0.11 -28.71 -9.60
CA ASN A 2 0.24 -28.08 -8.31
C ASN A 2 1.62 -27.42 -8.43
N ALA A 3 1.65 -26.17 -8.88
CA ALA A 3 2.81 -25.31 -8.69
C ALA A 3 2.66 -24.65 -7.31
N THR A 4 3.55 -25.00 -6.38
CA THR A 4 3.61 -24.46 -5.02
C THR A 4 3.97 -22.97 -5.05
N PRO A 5 3.12 -22.05 -4.54
CA PRO A 5 3.37 -20.60 -4.52
C PRO A 5 4.29 -20.17 -3.37
N ASP A 6 5.33 -20.94 -3.04
CA ASP A 6 6.24 -20.65 -1.91
C ASP A 6 7.30 -19.59 -2.25
N SER A 7 7.34 -19.19 -3.53
CA SER A 7 8.31 -18.24 -4.07
C SER A 7 7.63 -16.97 -4.54
N GLN A 8 6.51 -16.53 -3.97
CA GLN A 8 5.83 -15.32 -4.43
C GLN A 8 6.23 -14.10 -3.59
N CYS A 9 6.47 -12.97 -4.24
CA CYS A 9 6.83 -11.73 -3.56
C CYS A 9 5.68 -11.28 -2.64
N ALA A 10 6.01 -10.79 -1.45
CA ALA A 10 5.02 -10.30 -0.49
C ALA A 10 4.41 -8.93 -0.85
N CYS A 11 4.87 -8.30 -1.95
CA CYS A 11 4.33 -7.04 -2.44
C CYS A 11 2.98 -7.28 -3.15
N PRO A 12 1.90 -6.55 -2.80
CA PRO A 12 0.53 -6.87 -3.24
C PRO A 12 0.33 -6.77 -4.77
N GLU A 13 0.99 -5.82 -5.42
CA GLU A 13 0.92 -5.63 -6.88
C GLU A 13 2.16 -6.21 -7.60
N CYS A 14 2.98 -7.00 -6.91
CA CYS A 14 4.15 -7.64 -7.49
C CYS A 14 3.84 -9.09 -7.83
N THR A 15 3.96 -9.43 -9.11
CA THR A 15 3.82 -10.81 -9.61
C THR A 15 5.16 -11.52 -9.77
N CYS A 16 6.26 -10.91 -9.30
CA CYS A 16 7.58 -11.51 -9.38
C CYS A 16 7.69 -12.75 -8.48
N SER A 17 8.39 -13.75 -9.00
CA SER A 17 8.82 -14.89 -8.20
C SER A 17 10.10 -14.53 -7.45
N VAL A 18 10.11 -14.75 -6.14
CA VAL A 18 11.27 -14.64 -5.27
C VAL A 18 12.27 -15.73 -5.63
N ASP A 19 13.53 -15.33 -5.74
CA ASP A 19 14.60 -16.26 -5.99
C ASP A 19 14.74 -17.26 -4.83
N VAL A 20 14.77 -18.55 -5.16
CA VAL A 20 14.90 -19.63 -4.16
C VAL A 20 16.33 -19.78 -3.64
N GLN A 21 17.33 -19.21 -4.33
CA GLN A 21 18.72 -19.26 -3.89
C GLN A 21 19.02 -18.16 -2.86
N ASN A 22 18.47 -16.96 -3.05
CA ASN A 22 18.70 -15.81 -2.18
C ASN A 22 17.42 -14.99 -1.95
N PRO A 23 16.43 -15.54 -1.22
CA PRO A 23 15.22 -14.80 -0.89
C PRO A 23 15.51 -13.70 0.14
N ILE A 24 15.05 -12.48 -0.12
CA ILE A 24 15.13 -11.38 0.85
C ILE A 24 14.04 -11.58 1.91
N LYS A 25 14.44 -11.89 3.15
CA LYS A 25 13.53 -12.07 4.29
C LYS A 25 13.49 -10.81 5.17
N ARG A 26 12.34 -10.13 5.23
CA ARG A 26 12.12 -8.94 6.08
C ARG A 26 10.76 -9.01 6.75
N ASN A 27 10.69 -8.76 8.06
CA ASN A 27 9.45 -8.85 8.85
C ASN A 27 8.72 -10.20 8.71
N GLY A 28 9.46 -11.30 8.53
CA GLY A 28 8.87 -12.63 8.31
C GLY A 28 8.21 -12.84 6.94
N LYS A 29 8.39 -11.90 6.00
CA LYS A 29 7.91 -11.97 4.62
C LYS A 29 9.09 -12.14 3.65
N LEU A 30 8.82 -12.72 2.48
CA LEU A 30 9.76 -12.96 1.40
C LEU A 30 9.57 -11.90 0.30
N TRP A 31 10.68 -11.36 -0.20
CA TRP A 31 10.68 -10.28 -1.20
C TRP A 31 11.63 -10.62 -2.35
N CYS A 32 11.28 -10.22 -3.56
CA CYS A 32 12.12 -10.43 -4.75
C CYS A 32 13.36 -9.50 -4.77
N SER A 33 13.31 -8.38 -4.04
CA SER A 33 14.41 -7.42 -3.92
C SER A 33 14.29 -6.57 -2.65
N ASP A 34 15.40 -5.89 -2.30
CA ASP A 34 15.42 -4.92 -1.19
C ASP A 34 14.44 -3.77 -1.44
N ALA A 35 14.31 -3.31 -2.69
CA ALA A 35 13.33 -2.28 -3.07
C ALA A 35 11.89 -2.66 -2.73
N CYS A 36 11.47 -3.91 -2.97
CA CYS A 36 10.14 -4.36 -2.55
C CYS A 36 10.01 -4.48 -1.03
N ALA A 37 11.09 -4.87 -0.35
CA ALA A 37 11.09 -4.99 1.11
C ALA A 37 11.01 -3.64 1.84
N ASP A 38 11.58 -2.59 1.25
CA ASP A 38 11.50 -1.20 1.69
C ASP A 38 10.30 -0.44 1.10
N LEU A 39 9.37 -1.13 0.44
CA LEU A 39 8.16 -0.55 -0.16
C LEU A 39 8.46 0.56 -1.18
N HIS A 40 9.38 0.29 -2.10
CA HIS A 40 9.75 1.17 -3.21
C HIS A 40 10.17 2.57 -2.75
N PRO A 41 11.32 2.72 -2.07
CA PRO A 41 11.81 4.03 -1.65
C PRO A 41 12.00 4.94 -2.88
N ASN A 42 11.39 6.14 -2.85
CA ASN A 42 11.38 7.08 -3.99
C ASN A 42 10.74 6.53 -5.28
N GLY A 43 9.92 5.48 -5.19
CA GLY A 43 9.35 4.82 -6.37
C GLY A 43 10.35 3.94 -7.11
N THR A 44 11.44 3.49 -6.47
CA THR A 44 12.42 2.62 -7.15
C THR A 44 11.76 1.29 -7.54
N PRO A 45 11.73 0.89 -8.82
CA PRO A 45 11.15 -0.38 -9.25
C PRO A 45 11.93 -1.59 -8.72
N CYS A 46 11.28 -2.75 -8.77
CA CYS A 46 11.97 -4.02 -8.54
C CYS A 46 12.91 -4.36 -9.73
N PRO A 47 13.84 -5.33 -9.60
CA PRO A 47 14.81 -5.65 -10.64
C PRO A 47 14.17 -6.14 -11.96
N ASP A 48 12.92 -6.61 -11.90
CA ASP A 48 12.12 -6.93 -13.08
C ASP A 48 11.61 -5.66 -13.76
N ASN A 49 12.14 -5.37 -14.95
CA ASN A 49 11.67 -4.26 -15.79
C ASN A 49 10.22 -4.42 -16.26
N ASN A 50 9.67 -5.63 -16.23
CA ASN A 50 8.29 -5.90 -16.62
C ASN A 50 7.31 -5.81 -15.43
N CYS A 51 7.79 -5.51 -14.23
CA CYS A 51 6.97 -5.38 -13.04
C CYS A 51 6.99 -3.94 -12.53
N HIS A 52 5.83 -3.28 -12.60
CA HIS A 52 5.64 -1.88 -12.21
C HIS A 52 4.99 -1.75 -10.83
N CYS A 53 5.40 -2.60 -9.88
CA CYS A 53 4.86 -2.62 -8.52
C CYS A 53 5.12 -1.32 -7.73
N GLU A 54 6.03 -0.45 -8.21
CA GLU A 54 6.27 0.91 -7.71
C GLU A 54 4.99 1.78 -7.72
N GLN A 55 4.09 1.56 -8.67
CA GLN A 55 2.88 2.37 -8.85
C GLN A 55 1.82 2.08 -7.78
N SER A 56 1.84 0.89 -7.18
CA SER A 56 0.88 0.45 -6.15
C SER A 56 0.99 1.25 -4.86
N THR A 57 2.22 1.57 -4.45
CA THR A 57 2.51 2.27 -3.19
C THR A 57 1.96 3.70 -3.17
N GLN A 58 1.69 4.27 -4.35
CA GLN A 58 1.16 5.63 -4.51
C GLN A 58 -0.38 5.68 -4.44
N VAL A 59 -1.07 4.52 -4.36
CA VAL A 59 -2.54 4.42 -4.39
C VAL A 59 -3.16 4.38 -2.98
N THR A 60 -2.46 4.86 -1.95
CA THR A 60 -3.06 5.10 -0.61
C THR A 60 -3.05 6.60 -0.26
N GLY A 61 -3.37 7.45 -1.23
CA GLY A 61 -3.37 8.91 -0.97
C GLY A 61 -4.20 9.77 -1.92
N ARG A 62 -5.02 9.22 -2.83
CA ARG A 62 -5.75 10.08 -3.78
C ARG A 62 -7.13 9.60 -4.24
N THR A 63 -7.87 8.93 -3.36
CA THR A 63 -9.32 8.75 -3.55
C THR A 63 -10.10 8.97 -2.27
N ILE A 64 -9.67 9.89 -1.40
CA ILE A 64 -10.65 10.62 -0.61
C ILE A 64 -11.00 11.81 -1.49
N SER A 65 -12.15 11.73 -2.16
CA SER A 65 -12.72 12.90 -2.79
C SER A 65 -12.81 13.99 -1.73
N ASP A 66 -12.21 15.14 -2.00
CA ASP A 66 -12.21 16.37 -1.18
C ASP A 66 -13.59 16.65 -0.55
N SER A 67 -14.66 16.22 -1.24
CA SER A 67 -16.06 16.29 -0.84
C SER A 67 -16.44 15.53 0.45
N GLN A 68 -15.69 14.52 0.90
CA GLN A 68 -16.02 13.77 2.13
C GLN A 68 -15.38 14.37 3.40
N LEU A 69 -14.48 15.34 3.26
CA LEU A 69 -13.81 15.98 4.40
C LEU A 69 -14.62 17.15 4.97
N ASP A 70 -15.34 17.88 4.12
CA ASP A 70 -16.21 18.99 4.54
C ASP A 70 -17.39 18.51 5.40
N GLU A 71 -17.98 17.35 5.09
CA GLU A 71 -19.17 16.82 5.77
C GLU A 71 -18.89 16.36 7.22
N ALA A 72 -17.63 16.10 7.59
CA ALA A 72 -17.23 15.67 8.93
C ALA A 72 -16.95 16.84 9.90
N VAL A 73 -16.88 18.08 9.42
CA VAL A 73 -16.59 19.27 10.25
C VAL A 73 -17.88 19.95 10.75
N GLU A 74 -19.03 19.64 10.16
CA GLU A 74 -20.31 20.30 10.49
C GLU A 74 -21.08 19.62 11.65
N GLU A 75 -20.68 18.41 12.10
CA GLU A 75 -21.29 17.67 13.22
C GLU A 75 -20.53 17.82 14.57
N THR A 76 -19.94 18.99 14.83
CA THR A 76 -19.52 19.40 16.17
C THR A 76 -19.87 20.87 16.37
N PHE A 77 -21.17 21.17 16.44
CA PHE A 77 -21.89 21.39 17.69
C PHE A 77 -23.34 21.80 17.35
N PRO A 78 -24.34 21.13 17.94
CA PRO A 78 -25.76 21.38 17.66
C PRO A 78 -26.14 22.82 18.03
N ALA A 79 -26.80 23.50 17.10
CA ALA A 79 -27.64 24.63 17.46
C ALA A 79 -28.76 24.12 18.38
N SER A 80 -28.66 24.38 19.69
CA SER A 80 -29.73 24.59 20.70
C SER A 80 -29.09 24.43 22.09
N ASP A 81 -28.99 25.47 22.91
CA ASP A 81 -30.12 25.96 23.70
C ASP A 81 -30.29 27.51 23.74
N PRO A 82 -31.51 28.00 24.04
CA PRO A 82 -32.09 29.29 23.68
C PRO A 82 -31.83 30.42 24.70
N ILE A 83 -32.25 31.63 24.29
CA ILE A 83 -32.24 32.88 25.08
C ILE A 83 -32.86 32.65 26.48
N SER A 84 -32.14 33.03 27.54
CA SER A 84 -32.69 33.10 28.91
C SER A 84 -33.60 34.33 29.11
N PRO A 85 -34.68 34.23 29.92
CA PRO A 85 -35.72 35.26 30.10
C PRO A 85 -35.22 36.55 30.76
#